data_AF-A0A9X3TT09-F1
#
_entry.id   AF-A0A9X3TT09-F1
#
_cell.length_a   1.000
_cell.length_b   1.000
_cell.length_c   1.000
_cell.angle_alpha   90.00
_cell.angle_beta   90.00
_cell.angle_gamma   90.00
#
_symmetry.space_group_name_H-M   'P 1'
#
loop_
_entity.id
_entity.type
_entity.pdbx_description
1 polymer ?
#
loop_
_entity_poly.entity_id
_entity_poly.type
_entity_poly.pdbx_seq_one_letter_code
_entity_poly.pdbx_strand_id
1 'polypeptide(L)'
;MNPQELVLSWLLWHQVVKYIQHDLPLMESSDTRFPTVYAGFLRLLGKEAYAKEQEAAKELRRAGITILGEKIDSGEHFVMWRHGGQTNCHNLCMNA
;
A
#
# COMPACT_ATOMS: atom_id res chain seq x y z
N MET A 1 1.92 19.20 3.82
CA MET A 1 1.93 17.83 4.39
C MET A 1 3.37 17.47 4.69
N ASN A 2 3.65 16.89 5.85
CA ASN A 2 4.99 16.49 6.25
C ASN A 2 5.49 15.37 5.30
N PRO A 3 6.76 15.37 4.82
CA PRO A 3 7.32 14.28 4.02
C PRO A 3 7.06 12.87 4.59
N GLN A 4 7.10 12.73 5.91
CA GLN A 4 6.81 11.46 6.57
C GLN A 4 5.34 11.04 6.39
N GLU A 5 4.39 11.97 6.50
CA GLU A 5 2.97 11.68 6.29
C GLU A 5 2.69 11.26 4.85
N LEU A 6 3.37 11.88 3.87
CA LEU A 6 3.25 11.49 2.46
C LEU A 6 3.74 10.06 2.23
N VAL A 7 4.88 9.71 2.83
CA VAL A 7 5.45 8.35 2.75
C VAL A 7 4.54 7.33 3.42
N LEU A 8 3.99 7.67 4.58
CA LEU A 8 3.04 6.81 5.30
C LEU A 8 1.75 6.60 4.51
N SER A 9 1.18 7.67 3.96
CA SER A 9 0.00 7.60 3.10
C SER A 9 0.23 6.67 1.92
N TRP A 10 1.36 6.83 1.22
CA TRP A 10 1.74 5.93 0.15
C TRP A 10 1.91 4.48 0.62
N LEU A 11 2.63 4.24 1.73
CA LEU A 11 2.87 2.90 2.25
C LEU A 11 1.55 2.19 2.59
N LEU A 12 0.60 2.88 3.22
CA LEU A 12 -0.71 2.30 3.54
C LEU A 12 -1.45 1.86 2.28
N TRP A 13 -1.57 2.74 1.28
CA TRP A 13 -2.24 2.37 0.02
C TRP A 13 -1.50 1.27 -0.73
N HIS A 14 -0.17 1.29 -0.73
CA HIS A 14 0.65 0.25 -1.34
C HIS A 14 0.41 -1.13 -0.71
N GLN A 15 0.33 -1.20 0.63
CA GLN A 15 0.01 -2.44 1.33
C GLN A 15 -1.42 -2.91 1.05
N VAL A 16 -2.41 -2.00 1.06
CA VAL A 16 -3.79 -2.33 0.71
C VAL A 16 -3.88 -2.93 -0.70
N VAL A 17 -3.22 -2.31 -1.68
CA VAL A 17 -3.18 -2.83 -3.06
C VAL A 17 -2.54 -4.21 -3.10
N LYS A 18 -1.42 -4.43 -2.40
CA LYS A 18 -0.76 -5.74 -2.32
C LYS A 18 -1.66 -6.83 -1.75
N TYR A 19 -2.32 -6.55 -0.62
CA TYR A 19 -3.21 -7.53 0.01
C TYR A 19 -4.43 -7.83 -0.87
N ILE A 20 -5.05 -6.81 -1.48
CA ILE A 20 -6.18 -7.03 -2.40
C ILE A 20 -5.74 -7.84 -3.64
N GLN A 21 -4.58 -7.53 -4.22
CA GLN A 21 -4.04 -8.28 -5.37
C GLN A 21 -3.73 -9.74 -5.03
N HIS A 22 -3.30 -10.01 -3.80
CA HIS A 22 -3.09 -11.36 -3.30
C HIS A 22 -4.41 -12.11 -3.08
N ASP A 23 -5.39 -11.47 -2.44
CA ASP A 23 -6.63 -12.14 -2.00
C ASP A 23 -7.67 -12.30 -3.11
N LEU A 24 -7.70 -11.37 -4.07
CA LEU A 24 -8.71 -11.38 -5.13
C LEU A 24 -8.68 -12.69 -5.96
N PRO A 25 -7.53 -13.19 -6.46
CA PRO A 25 -7.47 -14.46 -7.18
C PRO A 25 -7.93 -15.65 -6.32
N LEU A 26 -7.60 -15.64 -5.03
CA LEU A 26 -8.01 -16.71 -4.10
C LEU A 26 -9.53 -16.75 -3.95
N MET A 27 -10.16 -15.58 -3.85
CA MET A 27 -11.62 -15.47 -3.76
C MET A 27 -12.31 -15.81 -5.07
N GLU A 28 -11.74 -15.43 -6.21
CA GLU A 28 -12.27 -15.77 -7.54
C GLU A 28 -12.18 -17.27 -7.84
N SER A 29 -11.17 -17.96 -7.31
CA SER A 29 -10.93 -19.39 -7.49
C SER A 29 -11.74 -20.30 -6.55
N SER A 30 -12.47 -19.74 -5.59
CA SER A 30 -13.20 -20.53 -4.59
C SER A 30 -14.53 -21.06 -5.12
N ASP A 31 -14.78 -22.36 -4.93
CA ASP A 31 -15.98 -23.07 -5.39
C ASP A 31 -17.27 -22.73 -4.60
N THR A 32 -17.19 -21.80 -3.63
CA THR A 32 -18.34 -21.39 -2.83
C THR A 32 -19.00 -20.13 -3.39
N ARG A 33 -20.34 -20.07 -3.36
CA ARG A 33 -21.12 -18.93 -3.92
C ARG A 33 -20.87 -17.59 -3.20
N PHE A 34 -20.48 -17.62 -1.93
CA PHE A 34 -20.20 -16.42 -1.12
C PHE A 34 -18.93 -15.66 -1.60
N PRO A 35 -17.80 -16.33 -1.90
CA PRO A 35 -16.62 -15.70 -2.47
C PRO A 35 -16.84 -14.94 -3.78
N THR A 36 -17.78 -15.32 -4.64
CA THR A 36 -18.03 -14.59 -5.90
C THR A 36 -18.52 -13.17 -5.66
N VAL A 37 -19.44 -12.97 -4.70
CA VAL A 37 -19.93 -11.64 -4.32
C VAL A 37 -18.81 -10.84 -3.65
N TYR A 38 -18.05 -11.49 -2.76
CA TYR A 38 -16.93 -10.87 -2.06
C TYR A 38 -15.80 -10.44 -3.01
N ALA A 39 -15.48 -11.25 -4.04
CA ALA A 39 -14.54 -10.91 -5.09
C ALA A 39 -14.98 -9.67 -5.88
N GLY A 40 -16.28 -9.52 -6.13
CA GLY A 40 -16.85 -8.29 -6.71
C GLY A 40 -16.56 -7.05 -5.87
N PHE A 41 -16.75 -7.14 -4.55
CA PHE A 41 -16.41 -6.06 -3.61
C PHE A 41 -14.91 -5.77 -3.57
N LEU A 42 -14.07 -6.80 -3.48
CA LEU A 42 -12.60 -6.65 -3.50
C LEU A 42 -12.11 -5.99 -4.80
N ARG A 43 -12.73 -6.31 -5.94
CA ARG A 43 -12.38 -5.68 -7.23
C ARG A 43 -12.71 -4.19 -7.25
N LEU A 44 -13.83 -3.78 -6.63
CA LEU A 44 -14.18 -2.37 -6.49
C LEU A 44 -13.18 -1.65 -5.58
N LEU A 45 -12.91 -2.21 -4.40
CA LEU A 45 -11.96 -1.66 -3.44
C LEU A 45 -10.54 -1.59 -4.03
N GLY A 46 -10.13 -2.60 -4.78
CA GLY A 46 -8.82 -2.64 -5.44
C GLY A 46 -8.63 -1.52 -6.47
N LYS A 47 -9.68 -1.18 -7.22
CA LYS A 47 -9.65 -0.05 -8.17
C LYS A 47 -9.46 1.28 -7.43
N GLU A 48 -10.23 1.52 -6.37
CA GLU A 48 -10.15 2.73 -5.57
C GLU A 48 -8.79 2.83 -4.84
N ALA A 49 -8.34 1.74 -4.22
CA ALA A 49 -7.05 1.68 -3.54
C ALA A 49 -5.89 1.94 -4.51
N TYR A 50 -5.94 1.37 -5.72
CA TYR A 50 -4.93 1.64 -6.74
C TYR A 50 -4.94 3.10 -7.20
N ALA A 51 -6.11 3.70 -7.39
CA ALA A 51 -6.19 5.13 -7.71
C ALA A 51 -5.58 6.00 -6.61
N LYS A 52 -5.82 5.66 -5.35
CA LYS A 52 -5.24 6.35 -4.18
C LYS A 52 -3.73 6.14 -4.05
N GLU A 53 -3.25 4.93 -4.31
CA GLU A 53 -1.80 4.65 -4.38
C GLU A 53 -1.12 5.51 -5.45
N GLN A 54 -1.72 5.63 -6.64
CA GLN A 54 -1.19 6.47 -7.71
C GLN A 54 -1.22 7.95 -7.37
N GLU A 55 -2.25 8.42 -6.67
CA GLU A 55 -2.34 9.79 -6.16
C GLU A 55 -1.21 10.05 -5.15
N ALA A 56 -1.05 9.19 -4.13
CA ALA A 56 0.03 9.30 -3.15
C ALA A 56 1.42 9.24 -3.81
N ALA A 57 1.61 8.35 -4.80
CA ALA A 57 2.87 8.28 -5.55
C ALA A 57 3.16 9.57 -6.35
N LYS A 58 2.13 10.24 -6.88
CA LYS A 58 2.30 11.56 -7.52
C LYS A 58 2.69 12.63 -6.51
N GLU A 59 2.11 12.60 -5.31
CA GLU A 59 2.47 13.53 -4.23
C GLU A 59 3.91 13.36 -3.78
N LEU A 60 4.39 12.11 -3.62
CA LEU A 60 5.81 11.83 -3.32
C LEU A 60 6.74 12.44 -4.37
N ARG A 61 6.43 12.23 -5.68
CA ARG A 61 7.23 12.79 -6.77
C ARG A 61 7.24 14.31 -6.75
N ARG A 62 6.08 14.95 -6.53
CA ARG A 62 5.95 16.42 -6.41
C ARG A 62 6.76 16.96 -5.24
N ALA A 63 6.85 16.21 -4.14
CA ALA A 63 7.64 16.55 -2.98
C ALA A 63 9.14 16.21 -3.12
N GLY A 64 9.58 15.64 -4.25
CA GLY A 64 10.98 15.22 -4.43
C GLY A 64 11.39 14.05 -3.53
N ILE A 65 10.43 13.23 -3.10
CA ILE A 65 10.64 12.05 -2.27
C ILE A 65 10.81 10.82 -3.16
N THR A 66 11.85 10.03 -2.90
CA THR A 66 12.10 8.76 -3.60
C THR A 66 12.01 7.61 -2.61
N ILE A 67 11.14 6.63 -2.86
CA ILE A 67 11.14 5.37 -2.11
C ILE A 67 12.32 4.51 -2.57
N LEU A 68 13.12 4.04 -1.62
CA LEU A 68 14.30 3.22 -1.88
C LEU A 68 14.01 1.72 -1.74
N GLY A 69 13.05 1.37 -0.88
CA GLY A 69 12.64 -0.01 -0.67
C GLY A 69 11.70 -0.13 0.53
N GLU A 70 11.04 -1.28 0.60
CA GLU A 70 10.24 -1.66 1.76
C GLU A 70 10.57 -3.09 2.19
N LYS A 71 10.36 -3.39 3.47
CA LYS A 71 10.54 -4.72 4.05
C LYS A 71 9.46 -4.96 5.08
N ILE A 72 8.96 -6.19 5.14
CA ILE A 72 8.12 -6.65 6.24
C ILE A 72 9.00 -7.52 7.14
N ASP A 73 9.02 -7.22 8.43
CA ASP A 73 9.77 -8.00 9.43
C ASP A 73 8.93 -8.14 10.69
N SER A 74 8.69 -9.37 11.14
CA SER A 74 7.88 -9.65 12.35
C SER A 74 6.53 -8.92 12.45
N GLY A 75 5.86 -8.65 11.31
CA GLY A 75 4.58 -7.94 11.27
C GLY A 75 4.70 -6.41 11.21
N GLU A 76 5.91 -5.86 11.26
CA GLU A 76 6.18 -4.45 11.06
C GLU A 76 6.51 -4.16 9.59
N HIS A 77 5.96 -3.07 9.05
CA HIS A 77 6.26 -2.60 7.71
C HIS A 77 7.29 -1.47 7.76
N PHE A 78 8.47 -1.74 7.21
CA PHE A 78 9.57 -0.77 7.09
C PHE A 78 9.58 -0.17 5.69
N VAL A 79 9.74 1.15 5.62
CA VAL A 79 9.96 1.88 4.37
C VAL A 79 11.19 2.76 4.47
N MET A 80 12.09 2.61 3.50
CA MET A 80 13.22 3.49 3.29
C MET A 80 12.92 4.49 2.19
N TRP A 81 13.23 5.76 2.44
CA TRP A 81 12.96 6.83 1.49
C TRP A 81 14.02 7.92 1.57
N ARG A 82 14.14 8.70 0.51
CA ARG A 82 15.11 9.81 0.38
C ARG A 82 14.39 11.11 0.08
N HIS A 83 14.83 12.19 0.72
CA HIS A 83 14.36 13.56 0.44
C HIS A 83 15.49 14.54 0.75
N GLY A 84 15.75 15.49 -0.16
CA GLY A 84 16.82 16.49 0.03
C GLY A 84 18.21 15.91 0.27
N GLY A 85 18.53 14.74 -0.32
CA GLY A 85 19.81 14.05 -0.12
C GLY A 85 19.93 13.25 1.19
N GLN A 86 18.96 13.38 2.11
CA GLN A 86 18.91 12.59 3.34
C GLN A 86 18.10 11.31 3.13
N THR A 87 18.59 10.21 3.67
CA THR A 87 17.89 8.91 3.67
C THR A 87 17.27 8.67 5.04
N ASN A 88 16.00 8.32 5.05
CA ASN A 88 15.19 8.09 6.23
C ASN A 88 14.61 6.67 6.20
N CYS A 89 14.37 6.11 7.38
CA CYS A 89 13.66 4.85 7.55
C CYS A 89 12.50 5.08 8.52
N HIS A 90 11.35 4.48 8.22
CA HIS A 90 10.18 4.55 9.09
C HIS A 90 9.50 3.18 9.19
N ASN A 91 8.96 2.84 10.36
CA ASN A 91 8.23 1.61 10.60
C ASN A 91 6.75 1.89 10.92
N LEU A 92 5.86 1.08 10.38
CA LEU A 92 4.46 0.98 10.78
C LEU A 92 4.27 -0.30 11.60
N CYS A 93 3.93 -0.16 12.88
CA CYS A 93 3.29 -1.23 13.64
C CYS A 93 1.81 -1.28 13.24
N MET A 94 1.41 -2.30 12.49
CA MET A 94 -0.01 -2.66 12.43
C MET A 94 -0.31 -3.45 13.70
N ASN A 95 -0.81 -2.79 14.74
CA ASN A 95 -1.37 -3.50 15.89
C ASN A 95 -2.58 -4.30 15.39
N ALA A 96 -2.42 -5.62 15.30
CA ALA A 96 -3.48 -6.57 14.97
C ALA A 96 -4.49 -6.73 16.10
#